data_AF-A0A1V4YMA2-F1
#
_entry.id   AF-A0A1V4YMA2-F1
#
_cell.length_a   1.000
_cell.length_b   1.000
_cell.length_c   1.000
_cell.angle_alpha   90.00
_cell.angle_beta   90.00
_cell.angle_gamma   90.00
#
_symmetry.space_group_name_H-M   'P 1'
#
loop_
_entity.id
_entity.type
_entity.pdbx_description
1 polymer ?
#
loop_
_entity_poly.entity_id
_entity_poly.type
_entity_poly.pdbx_seq_one_letter_code
_entity_poly.pdbx_strand_id
1 'polypeptide(L)'
;MISITTKFIELIGAFFGAIFCFICVFFVLAVKSPQDLGQIDEWLILGPVVFFVTLGHYLFSRDLVSEKRRIDDIVGLKSTSWGYFLWLIVMILTYRQEADISSTYTVGGGYLFILLIHLLMKRNYYKNVVA
;
A
#
# COMPACT_ATOMS: atom_id res chain seq x y z
N MET A 1 4.68 27.40 -4.09
CA MET A 1 5.01 27.31 -2.65
C MET A 1 3.81 26.64 -1.97
N ILE A 2 3.98 25.46 -1.37
CA ILE A 2 2.87 24.76 -0.69
C ILE A 2 2.64 25.44 0.66
N SER A 3 1.40 25.81 0.97
CA SER A 3 1.09 26.48 2.25
C SER A 3 1.27 25.51 3.42
N ILE A 4 1.56 26.06 4.61
CA ILE A 4 1.63 25.28 5.85
C ILE A 4 0.32 24.53 6.10
N THR A 5 -0.81 25.15 5.77
CA THR A 5 -2.15 24.56 5.87
C THR A 5 -2.29 23.30 5.01
N THR A 6 -1.77 23.32 3.78
CA THR A 6 -1.83 22.15 2.89
C THR A 6 -1.02 20.98 3.45
N LYS A 7 0.20 21.23 3.95
CA LYS A 7 1.03 20.19 4.58
C LYS A 7 0.36 19.59 5.83
N PHE A 8 -0.32 20.42 6.61
CA PHE A 8 -1.05 19.97 7.78
C PHE A 8 -2.23 19.05 7.40
N ILE A 9 -2.98 19.40 6.35
CA ILE A 9 -4.08 18.57 5.83
C ILE A 9 -3.56 17.25 5.26
N GLU A 10 -2.42 17.24 4.57
CA GLU A 10 -1.77 16.03 4.08
C GLU A 10 -1.41 15.07 5.23
N LEU A 11 -0.87 15.60 6.33
CA LEU A 11 -0.55 14.82 7.53
C LEU A 11 -1.81 14.26 8.19
N ILE A 12 -2.87 15.07 8.30
CA ILE A 12 -4.17 14.63 8.81
C ILE A 12 -4.71 13.48 7.95
N GLY A 13 -4.68 13.64 6.62
CA GLY A 13 -5.13 12.59 5.70
C GLY A 13 -4.38 11.28 5.89
N ALA A 14 -3.04 11.34 5.94
CA ALA A 14 -2.22 10.15 6.21
C ALA A 14 -2.54 9.50 7.56
N PHE A 15 -2.76 10.30 8.60
CA PHE A 15 -3.13 9.82 9.94
C PHE A 15 -4.51 9.13 9.95
N PHE A 16 -5.51 9.72 9.28
CA PHE A 16 -6.82 9.08 9.10
C PHE A 16 -6.70 7.77 8.31
N GLY A 17 -5.85 7.72 7.29
CA GLY A 17 -5.53 6.51 6.55
C GLY A 17 -4.95 5.41 7.47
N ALA A 18 -4.01 5.77 8.34
CA ALA A 18 -3.43 4.84 9.31
C ALA A 18 -4.45 4.33 10.34
N ILE A 19 -5.32 5.21 10.86
CA ILE A 19 -6.43 4.81 11.75
C ILE A 19 -7.36 3.83 11.03
N PHE A 20 -7.74 4.13 9.80
CA PHE A 20 -8.63 3.26 9.03
C PHE A 20 -7.97 1.89 8.77
N CYS A 21 -6.68 1.87 8.45
CA CYS A 21 -5.90 0.63 8.34
C CYS A 21 -5.95 -0.18 9.64
N PHE A 22 -5.77 0.47 10.79
CA PHE A 22 -5.82 -0.19 12.09
C PHE A 22 -7.20 -0.81 12.36
N ILE A 23 -8.28 -0.09 12.04
CA ILE A 23 -9.65 -0.62 12.17
C ILE A 23 -9.85 -1.84 11.27
N CYS A 24 -9.39 -1.79 10.02
CA CYS A 24 -9.47 -2.93 9.10
C CYS A 24 -8.68 -4.14 9.62
N VAL A 25 -7.45 -3.94 10.09
CA VAL A 25 -6.63 -5.01 10.67
C VAL A 25 -7.30 -5.60 11.90
N PHE A 26 -7.84 -4.76 12.80
CA PHE A 26 -8.57 -5.22 13.97
C PHE A 26 -9.77 -6.10 13.56
N PHE A 27 -10.53 -5.68 12.55
CA PHE A 27 -11.65 -6.47 12.04
C PHE A 27 -11.19 -7.82 11.47
N VAL A 28 -10.12 -7.83 10.66
CA VAL A 28 -9.52 -9.06 10.11
C VAL A 28 -9.12 -10.01 11.24
N LEU A 29 -8.46 -9.51 12.28
CA LEU A 29 -8.07 -10.31 13.45
C LEU A 29 -9.29 -10.82 14.24
N ALA A 30 -10.34 -10.00 14.37
CA ALA A 30 -11.55 -10.38 15.11
C ALA A 30 -12.37 -11.47 14.40
N VAL A 31 -12.31 -11.55 13.08
CA VAL A 31 -13.01 -12.58 12.27
C VAL A 31 -12.10 -13.72 11.81
N LYS A 32 -10.82 -13.68 12.20
CA LYS A 32 -9.81 -14.66 11.76
C LYS A 32 -10.20 -16.06 12.24
N SER A 33 -10.13 -17.02 11.33
CA SER A 33 -10.18 -18.45 11.68
C SER A 33 -9.00 -18.81 12.60
N PRO A 34 -9.16 -19.76 13.54
CA PRO A 34 -8.05 -20.23 14.36
C PRO A 34 -6.95 -20.96 13.57
N GLN A 35 -7.17 -21.22 12.27
CA GLN A 35 -6.13 -21.76 11.38
C GLN A 35 -5.04 -20.70 11.15
N ASP A 36 -3.79 -21.10 11.37
CA ASP A 36 -2.62 -20.30 11.07
C ASP A 36 -2.24 -20.48 9.60
N LEU A 37 -2.30 -19.40 8.81
CA LEU A 37 -1.88 -19.36 7.42
C LEU A 37 -0.47 -18.77 7.26
N GLY A 38 0.26 -18.61 8.37
CA GLY A 38 1.65 -18.18 8.43
C GLY A 38 1.89 -16.87 7.67
N GLN A 39 2.78 -16.91 6.69
CA GLN A 39 3.14 -15.77 5.84
C GLN A 39 1.96 -15.09 5.11
N ILE A 40 0.86 -15.82 4.85
CA ILE A 40 -0.35 -15.23 4.25
C ILE A 40 -0.99 -14.25 5.24
N ASP A 41 -1.13 -14.67 6.51
CA ASP A 41 -1.73 -13.83 7.55
C ASP A 41 -0.91 -12.58 7.81
N GLU A 42 0.42 -12.73 7.86
CA GLU A 42 1.32 -11.59 8.02
C GLU A 42 1.16 -10.57 6.87
N TRP A 43 1.08 -11.04 5.62
CA TRP A 43 0.90 -10.15 4.48
C TRP A 43 -0.51 -9.53 4.41
N LEU A 44 -1.55 -10.27 4.80
CA LEU A 44 -2.91 -9.72 4.91
C LEU A 44 -2.98 -8.56 5.90
N ILE A 45 -2.22 -8.63 6.99
CA ILE A 45 -2.20 -7.60 8.05
C ILE A 45 -1.31 -6.42 7.65
N LEU A 46 -0.08 -6.68 7.20
CA LEU A 46 0.94 -5.63 7.00
C LEU A 46 0.93 -5.07 5.57
N GLY A 47 0.57 -5.87 4.57
CA GLY A 47 0.57 -5.47 3.16
C GLY A 47 -0.27 -4.22 2.86
N PRO A 48 -1.49 -4.06 3.41
CA PRO A 48 -2.35 -2.91 3.10
C PRO A 48 -1.90 -1.56 3.66
N VAL A 49 -0.92 -1.52 4.59
CA VAL A 49 -0.56 -0.29 5.33
C VAL A 49 -0.23 0.88 4.40
N VAL A 50 0.63 0.66 3.40
CA VAL A 50 1.07 1.71 2.47
C VAL A 50 -0.10 2.18 1.60
N PHE A 51 -1.00 1.27 1.21
CA PHE A 51 -2.21 1.64 0.46
C PHE A 51 -3.09 2.60 1.28
N PHE A 52 -3.40 2.26 2.52
CA PHE A 52 -4.30 3.06 3.35
C PHE A 52 -3.73 4.43 3.71
N VAL A 53 -2.43 4.51 4.00
CA VAL A 53 -1.76 5.81 4.24
C VAL A 53 -1.82 6.68 2.98
N THR A 54 -1.53 6.10 1.80
CA THR A 54 -1.61 6.82 0.53
C THR A 54 -3.04 7.23 0.20
N LEU A 55 -4.03 6.38 0.51
CA LEU A 55 -5.45 6.66 0.29
C LEU A 55 -5.94 7.80 1.17
N GLY A 56 -5.57 7.77 2.45
CA GLY A 56 -5.87 8.86 3.38
C GLY A 56 -5.27 10.18 2.92
N HIS A 57 -3.99 10.19 2.53
CA HIS A 57 -3.35 11.37 1.95
C HIS A 57 -4.11 11.87 0.71
N TYR A 58 -4.42 10.99 -0.23
CA TYR A 58 -5.12 11.34 -1.47
C TYR A 58 -6.50 11.93 -1.20
N LEU A 59 -7.33 11.29 -0.37
CA LEU A 59 -8.71 11.72 -0.13
C LEU A 59 -8.80 13.13 0.47
N PHE A 60 -7.87 13.50 1.35
CA PHE A 60 -7.89 14.77 2.05
C PHE A 60 -7.16 15.90 1.31
N SER A 61 -6.19 15.56 0.45
CA SER A 61 -5.32 16.56 -0.19
C SER A 61 -5.56 16.74 -1.70
N ARG A 62 -6.32 15.86 -2.37
CA ARG A 62 -6.47 15.84 -3.85
C ARG A 62 -6.84 17.18 -4.49
N ASP A 63 -7.61 18.01 -3.80
CA ASP A 63 -8.12 19.30 -4.31
C ASP A 63 -7.21 20.48 -3.90
N LEU A 64 -6.21 20.22 -3.04
CA LEU A 64 -5.29 21.21 -2.48
C LEU A 64 -3.86 21.08 -3.04
N VAL A 65 -3.54 19.95 -3.66
CA VAL A 65 -2.23 19.67 -4.24
C VAL A 65 -2.21 19.91 -5.74
N SER A 66 -1.04 20.18 -6.29
CA SER A 66 -0.84 20.26 -7.74
C SER A 66 -1.27 18.98 -8.43
N GLU A 67 -1.75 19.08 -9.67
CA GLU A 67 -2.11 17.94 -10.51
C GLU A 67 -1.01 16.86 -10.56
N LYS A 68 0.26 17.26 -10.72
CA LYS A 68 1.40 16.34 -10.70
C LYS A 68 1.44 15.47 -9.44
N ARG A 69 1.21 16.07 -8.27
CA ARG A 69 1.23 15.38 -6.98
C ARG A 69 0.01 14.47 -6.80
N ARG A 70 -1.16 14.92 -7.25
CA ARG A 70 -2.38 14.09 -7.32
C ARG A 70 -2.18 12.87 -8.20
N ILE A 71 -1.51 13.02 -9.34
CA ILE A 71 -1.15 11.90 -10.22
C ILE A 71 -0.19 10.95 -9.53
N ASP A 72 0.86 11.46 -8.87
CA ASP A 72 1.81 10.63 -8.13
C ASP A 72 1.08 9.79 -7.05
N ASP A 73 0.11 10.36 -6.34
CA ASP A 73 -0.75 9.64 -5.39
C ASP A 73 -1.58 8.54 -6.08
N ILE A 74 -2.20 8.83 -7.23
CA ILE A 74 -2.96 7.82 -8.01
C ILE A 74 -2.05 6.67 -8.46
N VAL A 75 -0.83 6.98 -8.92
CA VAL A 75 0.17 5.96 -9.25
C VAL A 75 0.53 5.15 -8.00
N GLY A 76 0.72 5.82 -6.86
CA GLY A 76 0.91 5.19 -5.54
C GLY A 76 -0.20 4.19 -5.22
N LEU A 77 -1.45 4.61 -5.28
CA LEU A 77 -2.63 3.77 -5.01
C LEU A 77 -2.71 2.56 -5.94
N LYS A 78 -2.49 2.76 -7.25
CA LYS A 78 -2.50 1.66 -8.21
C LYS A 78 -1.37 0.67 -7.95
N SER A 79 -0.16 1.17 -7.72
CA SER A 79 1.02 0.34 -7.50
C SER A 79 0.95 -0.47 -6.20
N THR A 80 0.47 0.13 -5.11
CA THR A 80 0.25 -0.55 -3.83
C THR A 80 -0.84 -1.61 -3.95
N SER A 81 -1.93 -1.33 -4.66
CA SER A 81 -2.98 -2.32 -4.94
C SER A 81 -2.45 -3.51 -5.74
N TRP A 82 -1.78 -3.26 -6.86
CA TRP A 82 -1.21 -4.32 -7.70
C TRP A 82 -0.15 -5.13 -6.97
N GLY A 83 0.78 -4.46 -6.27
CA GLY A 83 1.82 -5.15 -5.52
C GLY A 83 1.26 -5.97 -4.36
N TYR A 84 0.23 -5.48 -3.68
CA TYR A 84 -0.47 -6.24 -2.64
C TYR A 84 -1.02 -7.56 -3.18
N PHE A 85 -1.83 -7.51 -4.24
CA PHE A 85 -2.46 -8.73 -4.78
C PHE A 85 -1.46 -9.68 -5.41
N LEU A 86 -0.49 -9.17 -6.16
CA LEU A 86 0.54 -10.00 -6.78
C LEU A 86 1.42 -10.70 -5.73
N TRP A 87 1.83 -9.98 -4.68
CA TRP A 87 2.61 -10.59 -3.62
C TRP A 87 1.79 -11.56 -2.77
N LEU A 88 0.49 -11.29 -2.57
CA LEU A 88 -0.42 -12.25 -1.92
C LEU A 88 -0.49 -13.57 -2.69
N ILE A 89 -0.50 -13.53 -4.03
CA ILE A 89 -0.42 -14.75 -4.85
C ILE A 89 0.90 -15.49 -4.58
N VAL A 90 2.04 -14.78 -4.49
CA VAL A 90 3.34 -15.40 -4.15
C VAL A 90 3.24 -16.11 -2.80
N MET A 91 2.71 -15.44 -1.76
CA MET A 91 2.55 -16.02 -0.41
C MET A 91 1.68 -17.27 -0.41
N ILE A 92 0.60 -17.28 -1.18
CA ILE A 92 -0.28 -18.45 -1.34
C ILE A 92 0.47 -19.60 -2.00
N LEU A 93 1.21 -19.32 -3.08
CA LEU A 93 1.97 -20.36 -3.79
C LEU A 93 3.06 -20.97 -2.92
N THR A 94 3.80 -20.14 -2.18
CA THR A 94 4.88 -20.60 -1.29
C THR A 94 4.33 -21.33 -0.07
N TYR A 95 3.19 -20.90 0.47
CA TYR A 95 2.52 -21.59 1.59
C TYR A 95 2.05 -22.99 1.17
N ARG A 96 1.48 -23.12 -0.03
CA ARG A 96 1.07 -24.41 -0.60
C ARG A 96 2.23 -25.37 -0.86
N GLN A 97 3.45 -24.85 -1.02
CA GLN A 97 4.67 -25.64 -1.17
C GLN A 97 5.32 -25.96 0.19
N GLU A 98 4.68 -25.61 1.30
CA GLU A 98 5.21 -25.76 2.66
C GLU A 98 6.57 -25.05 2.83
N ALA A 99 6.83 -24.02 2.02
CA ALA A 99 8.03 -23.22 2.13
C ALA A 99 7.87 -22.24 3.30
N ASP A 100 8.74 -22.39 4.30
CA ASP A 100 8.80 -21.51 5.46
C ASP A 100 9.59 -20.24 5.11
N ILE A 101 8.86 -19.17 4.75
CA ILE A 101 9.44 -17.86 4.48
C ILE A 101 9.34 -17.01 5.74
N SER A 102 10.49 -16.63 6.28
CA SER A 102 10.55 -15.76 7.45
C SER A 102 9.80 -14.44 7.20
N SER A 103 9.24 -13.88 8.27
CA SER A 103 8.48 -12.62 8.23
C SER A 103 9.21 -11.46 7.54
N THR A 104 10.54 -11.36 7.72
CA THR A 104 11.34 -10.33 7.06
C THR A 104 11.27 -10.40 5.54
N TYR A 105 11.30 -11.61 4.97
CA TYR A 105 11.19 -11.81 3.53
C TYR A 105 9.75 -11.67 3.03
N THR A 106 8.76 -12.12 3.83
CA THR A 106 7.33 -11.93 3.56
C THR A 106 6.99 -10.45 3.42
N VAL A 107 7.33 -9.64 4.41
CA VAL A 107 6.99 -8.21 4.45
C VAL A 107 7.93 -7.40 3.56
N GLY A 108 9.24 -7.62 3.68
CA GLY A 108 10.25 -6.89 2.94
C GLY A 108 10.17 -7.15 1.43
N GLY A 109 9.95 -8.40 1.03
CA GLY A 109 9.77 -8.77 -0.37
C GLY A 109 8.51 -8.12 -0.97
N GLY A 110 7.40 -8.10 -0.22
CA GLY A 110 6.17 -7.48 -0.68
C GLY A 110 6.28 -5.97 -0.88
N TYR A 111 6.91 -5.24 0.05
CA TYR A 111 7.15 -3.81 -0.14
C TYR A 111 8.18 -3.50 -1.22
N LEU A 112 9.21 -4.34 -1.38
CA LEU A 112 10.13 -4.23 -2.52
C LEU A 112 9.37 -4.42 -3.84
N PHE A 113 8.44 -5.36 -3.90
CA PHE A 113 7.63 -5.63 -5.08
C PHE A 113 6.70 -4.45 -5.41
N ILE A 114 6.05 -3.86 -4.41
CA ILE A 114 5.26 -2.62 -4.54
C ILE A 114 6.14 -1.48 -5.09
N LEU A 115 7.35 -1.30 -4.54
CA LEU A 115 8.28 -0.27 -5.00
C LEU A 115 8.67 -0.47 -6.46
N LEU A 116 8.97 -1.70 -6.88
CA LEU A 116 9.30 -2.01 -8.28
C LEU A 116 8.13 -1.68 -9.21
N ILE A 117 6.90 -2.08 -8.87
CA ILE A 117 5.70 -1.74 -9.64
C ILE A 117 5.51 -0.22 -9.71
N HIS A 118 5.68 0.48 -8.58
CA HIS A 118 5.58 1.93 -8.52
C HIS A 118 6.55 2.60 -9.50
N LEU A 119 7.83 2.20 -9.48
CA LEU A 119 8.86 2.74 -10.38
C LEU A 119 8.53 2.46 -11.85
N LEU A 120 8.04 1.26 -12.18
CA LEU A 120 7.64 0.89 -13.53
C LEU A 120 6.45 1.74 -14.02
N MET A 121 5.41 1.88 -13.20
CA MET A 121 4.24 2.68 -13.53
C MET A 121 4.57 4.16 -13.67
N LYS A 122 5.38 4.69 -12.73
CA LYS A 122 5.84 6.08 -12.76
C LYS A 122 6.62 6.36 -14.04
N ARG A 123 7.60 5.51 -14.38
CA ARG A 123 8.38 5.63 -15.62
C ARG A 123 7.49 5.68 -16.86
N ASN A 124 6.51 4.77 -16.95
CA ASN A 124 5.60 4.71 -18.09
C ASN A 124 4.69 5.94 -18.17
N TYR A 125 4.24 6.47 -17.03
CA TYR A 125 3.43 7.68 -16.99
C TYR A 125 4.21 8.89 -17.52
N TYR A 126 5.43 9.13 -17.03
CA TYR A 126 6.27 10.25 -17.51
C TYR A 126 6.62 10.09 -19.00
N LYS A 127 6.83 8.86 -19.48
CA LYS A 127 7.09 8.61 -20.90
C LYS A 127 5.89 8.93 -21.81
N ASN A 128 4.66 8.74 -21.33
CA ASN A 128 3.46 8.88 -22.17
C ASN A 128 2.78 10.26 -22.06
N VAL A 129 3.15 11.09 -21.09
CA VAL A 129 2.50 12.39 -20.80
C VAL A 129 3.44 13.59 -21.01
N VAL A 130 4.76 13.39 -20.97
CA VAL A 130 5.76 14.48 -21.08
C VAL A 130 6.59 14.41 -22.37
N ALA A 131 6.53 13.28 -23.11
CA ALA A 131 7.14 13.15 -24.44
C ALA A 131 6.11 13.43 -25.53
#